data_AF-A0A964ZBV6-F1
#
_entry.id   AF-A0A964ZBV6-F1
#
_cell.length_a   1.000
_cell.length_b   1.000
_cell.length_c   1.000
_cell.angle_alpha   90.00
_cell.angle_beta   90.00
_cell.angle_gamma   90.00
#
_symmetry.space_group_name_H-M   'P 1'
#
loop_
_entity.id
_entity.type
_entity.pdbx_description
1 polymer ?
#
loop_
_entity_poly.entity_id
_entity_poly.type
_entity_poly.pdbx_seq_one_letter_code
_entity_poly.pdbx_strand_id
1 'polypeptide(L)'
;MEKIGKTECARLEMIVDGKTRSFEHLAVEDGVLARFSFEGKAATPPVPLLKLPPKAGDKWNVDSKLDGQMYKGTLTANLEKVKVPAGDYSAIKVSGPDMDLNGTKFSVTYWFVSGVGLVKLQSELAGLRVLFELEKVVPGKS
;
A
#
# COMPACT_ATOMS: atom_id res chain seq x y z
N MET A 1 0.67 12.77 -11.94
CA MET A 1 -0.36 11.75 -12.21
C MET A 1 0.03 11.01 -13.48
N GLU A 2 -0.19 9.71 -13.53
CA GLU A 2 0.11 8.84 -14.68
C GLU A 2 -1.11 7.97 -15.00
N LYS A 3 -1.37 7.70 -16.29
CA LYS A 3 -2.54 6.91 -16.72
C LYS A 3 -2.19 5.43 -16.76
N ILE A 4 -2.95 4.61 -16.04
CA ILE A 4 -2.92 3.15 -16.12
C ILE A 4 -4.26 2.67 -16.65
N GLY A 5 -4.28 2.22 -17.91
CA GLY A 5 -5.52 1.97 -18.64
C GLY A 5 -6.34 3.26 -18.79
N LYS A 6 -7.51 3.32 -18.14
CA LYS A 6 -8.40 4.49 -18.15
C LYS A 6 -8.31 5.33 -16.87
N THR A 7 -7.54 4.88 -15.87
CA THR A 7 -7.53 5.48 -14.53
C THR A 7 -6.30 6.37 -14.34
N GLU A 8 -6.51 7.60 -13.88
CA GLU A 8 -5.41 8.48 -13.47
C GLU A 8 -4.93 8.09 -12.07
N CYS A 9 -3.66 7.71 -11.99
CA CYS A 9 -3.02 7.22 -10.77
C CYS A 9 -1.97 8.20 -10.27
N ALA A 10 -1.86 8.30 -8.95
CA ALA A 10 -0.68 8.83 -8.28
C ALA A 10 0.45 7.80 -8.39
N ARG A 11 1.66 8.28 -8.69
CA ARG A 11 2.86 7.47 -8.69
C ARG A 11 3.55 7.59 -7.32
N LEU A 12 3.76 6.47 -6.67
CA LEU A 12 4.54 6.37 -5.43
C LEU A 12 5.87 5.69 -5.77
N GLU A 13 6.98 6.33 -5.41
CA GLU A 13 8.33 5.86 -5.73
C GLU A 13 9.11 5.50 -4.47
N MET A 14 9.85 4.41 -4.55
CA MET A 14 10.91 4.07 -3.60
C MET A 14 12.23 4.55 -4.19
N ILE A 15 12.87 5.51 -3.54
CA ILE A 15 14.16 6.06 -3.97
C ILE A 15 15.24 5.60 -3.00
N VAL A 16 16.31 4.99 -3.52
CA VAL A 16 17.51 4.60 -2.76
C VAL A 16 18.73 5.14 -3.50
N ASP A 17 19.60 5.86 -2.80
CA ASP A 17 20.78 6.54 -3.37
C ASP A 17 20.42 7.47 -4.53
N GLY A 18 19.30 8.20 -4.41
CA GLY A 18 18.81 9.13 -5.43
C GLY A 18 18.27 8.47 -6.71
N LYS A 19 18.15 7.13 -6.74
CA LYS A 19 17.60 6.38 -7.87
C LYS A 19 16.30 5.70 -7.49
N THR A 20 15.29 5.80 -8.35
CA THR A 20 14.05 5.02 -8.22
C THR A 20 14.40 3.53 -8.30
N ARG A 21 14.16 2.80 -7.21
CA ARG A 21 14.36 1.35 -7.10
C ARG A 21 13.09 0.57 -7.39
N SER A 22 11.95 1.14 -7.03
CA SER A 22 10.64 0.57 -7.28
C SER A 22 9.62 1.69 -7.35
N PHE A 23 8.47 1.42 -7.94
CA PHE A 23 7.35 2.36 -7.97
C PHE A 23 6.03 1.62 -8.11
N GLU A 24 4.96 2.29 -7.68
CA GLU A 24 3.59 1.80 -7.80
C GLU A 24 2.64 2.91 -8.22
N HIS A 25 1.52 2.49 -8.80
CA HIS A 25 0.44 3.39 -9.20
C HIS A 25 -0.77 3.16 -8.32
N LEU A 26 -1.17 4.21 -7.61
CA LEU A 26 -2.28 4.18 -6.67
C LEU A 26 -3.39 5.12 -7.16
N ALA A 27 -4.64 4.68 -7.05
CA ALA A 27 -5.78 5.55 -7.27
C ALA A 27 -6.94 5.15 -6.35
N VAL A 28 -7.88 6.07 -6.17
CA VAL A 28 -9.16 5.78 -5.53
C VAL A 28 -10.17 5.48 -6.63
N GLU A 29 -10.79 4.31 -6.56
CA GLU A 29 -11.89 3.90 -7.44
C GLU A 29 -12.99 3.27 -6.57
N ASP A 30 -14.23 3.67 -6.78
CA ASP A 30 -15.41 3.18 -6.04
C ASP A 30 -15.25 3.18 -4.50
N GLY A 31 -14.58 4.21 -3.96
CA GLY A 31 -14.34 4.33 -2.53
C GLY A 31 -13.25 3.40 -1.99
N VAL A 32 -12.39 2.86 -2.84
CA VAL A 32 -11.25 2.02 -2.44
C VAL A 32 -9.96 2.63 -2.96
N LEU A 33 -9.02 2.91 -2.06
CA LEU A 33 -7.64 3.15 -2.46
C LEU A 33 -7.03 1.81 -2.90
N ALA A 34 -6.65 1.71 -4.16
CA ALA A 34 -6.12 0.49 -4.75
C ALA A 34 -4.80 0.72 -5.50
N ARG A 35 -4.00 -0.34 -5.59
CA ARG A 35 -2.80 -0.40 -6.42
C ARG A 35 -3.16 -0.95 -7.80
N PHE A 36 -3.00 -0.12 -8.81
CA PHE A 36 -3.29 -0.44 -10.21
C PHE A 36 -2.09 -1.05 -10.93
N SER A 37 -0.87 -0.72 -10.52
CA SER A 37 0.33 -1.40 -11.00
C SER A 37 1.48 -1.30 -10.01
N PHE A 38 2.43 -2.21 -10.16
CA PHE A 38 3.69 -2.26 -9.42
C PHE A 38 4.81 -2.54 -10.42
N GLU A 39 5.89 -1.75 -10.39
CA GLU A 39 7.03 -1.89 -11.31
C GLU A 39 6.62 -1.94 -12.79
N GLY A 40 5.60 -1.15 -13.14
CA GLY A 40 5.03 -1.09 -14.50
C GLY A 40 4.13 -2.28 -14.88
N LYS A 41 3.93 -3.24 -13.99
CA LYS A 41 3.06 -4.41 -14.22
C LYS A 41 1.66 -4.12 -13.68
N ALA A 42 0.66 -4.18 -14.54
CA ALA A 42 -0.73 -3.93 -14.16
C ALA A 42 -1.26 -5.03 -13.22
N ALA A 43 -2.04 -4.62 -12.23
CA ALA A 43 -2.80 -5.51 -11.37
C ALA A 43 -4.21 -5.72 -11.95
N THR A 44 -4.67 -6.98 -11.99
CA THR A 44 -6.01 -7.34 -12.50
C THR A 44 -6.70 -8.36 -11.59
N PRO A 45 -7.78 -7.97 -10.89
CA PRO A 45 -8.20 -6.59 -10.61
C PRO A 45 -7.14 -5.80 -9.81
N PRO A 46 -7.25 -4.46 -9.71
CA PRO A 46 -6.41 -3.65 -8.83
C PRO A 46 -6.38 -4.20 -7.39
N VAL A 47 -5.24 -4.11 -6.70
CA VAL A 47 -5.08 -4.63 -5.34
C VAL A 47 -5.71 -3.65 -4.34
N PRO A 48 -6.75 -4.02 -3.58
CA PRO A 48 -7.41 -3.10 -2.66
C PRO A 48 -6.57 -2.91 -1.40
N LEU A 49 -6.10 -1.68 -1.14
CA LEU A 49 -5.22 -1.37 -0.01
C LEU A 49 -5.96 -0.78 1.19
N LEU A 50 -7.00 0.02 0.96
CA LEU A 50 -7.78 0.66 2.02
C LEU A 50 -9.19 1.01 1.52
N LYS A 51 -10.23 0.59 2.26
CA LYS A 51 -11.61 1.06 2.05
C LYS A 51 -11.81 2.47 2.61
N LEU A 52 -12.57 3.29 1.91
CA LEU A 52 -12.89 4.67 2.28
C LEU A 52 -14.41 4.84 2.45
N PRO A 53 -14.88 5.55 3.50
CA PRO A 53 -14.08 6.04 4.62
C PRO A 53 -13.52 4.86 5.46
N PRO A 54 -12.30 4.97 6.02
CA PRO A 54 -11.71 3.91 6.82
C PRO A 54 -12.54 3.60 8.06
N LYS A 55 -12.77 2.31 8.35
CA LYS A 55 -13.45 1.86 9.56
C LYS A 55 -12.63 0.76 10.24
N ALA A 56 -12.44 0.89 11.54
CA ALA A 56 -11.82 -0.18 12.34
C ALA A 56 -12.73 -1.42 12.34
N GLY A 57 -12.12 -2.59 12.23
CA GLY A 57 -12.81 -3.87 12.07
C GLY A 57 -13.16 -4.25 10.63
N ASP A 58 -13.04 -3.33 9.65
CA ASP A 58 -13.30 -3.68 8.26
C ASP A 58 -12.33 -4.75 7.78
N LYS A 59 -12.87 -5.72 7.05
CA LYS A 59 -12.14 -6.85 6.49
C LYS A 59 -12.49 -7.01 5.01
N TRP A 60 -11.51 -7.33 4.18
CA TRP A 60 -11.73 -7.61 2.76
C TRP A 60 -10.70 -8.53 2.16
N ASN A 61 -11.15 -9.30 1.17
CA ASN A 61 -10.29 -10.21 0.45
C ASN A 61 -9.51 -9.48 -0.62
N VAL A 62 -8.31 -9.99 -0.85
CA VAL A 62 -7.45 -9.66 -1.97
C VAL A 62 -7.41 -10.89 -2.87
N ASP A 63 -7.72 -10.71 -4.14
CA ASP A 63 -7.57 -11.73 -5.19
C ASP A 63 -7.24 -10.99 -6.49
N SER A 64 -5.95 -10.70 -6.66
CA SER A 64 -5.44 -9.88 -7.74
C SER A 64 -4.29 -10.58 -8.42
N LYS A 65 -4.19 -10.43 -9.75
CA LYS A 65 -3.05 -10.92 -10.51
C LYS A 65 -2.10 -9.77 -10.83
N LEU A 66 -0.82 -9.92 -10.53
CA LEU A 66 0.25 -8.96 -10.80
C LEU A 66 1.43 -9.71 -11.44
N ASP A 67 1.83 -9.31 -12.64
CA ASP A 67 2.92 -9.95 -13.41
C ASP A 67 2.83 -11.49 -13.51
N GLY A 68 1.63 -12.01 -13.72
CA GLY A 68 1.42 -13.46 -13.76
C GLY A 68 1.29 -14.13 -12.38
N GLN A 69 1.63 -13.43 -11.30
CA GLN A 69 1.54 -13.92 -9.93
C GLN A 69 0.19 -13.59 -9.30
N MET A 70 -0.42 -14.59 -8.67
CA MET A 70 -1.65 -14.43 -7.90
C MET A 70 -1.29 -13.94 -6.50
N TYR A 71 -1.90 -12.82 -6.14
CA TYR A 71 -1.79 -12.17 -4.85
C TYR A 71 -3.12 -12.35 -4.12
N LYS A 72 -3.10 -13.15 -3.05
CA LYS A 72 -4.31 -13.55 -2.31
C LYS A 72 -4.17 -13.32 -0.83
N GLY A 73 -5.30 -13.13 -0.16
CA GLY A 73 -5.34 -13.09 1.30
C GLY A 73 -6.45 -12.19 1.79
N THR A 74 -6.34 -11.79 3.05
CA THR A 74 -7.33 -10.93 3.67
C THR A 74 -6.64 -9.80 4.42
N LEU A 75 -7.09 -8.58 4.16
CA LEU A 75 -6.68 -7.39 4.89
C LEU A 75 -7.73 -7.03 5.93
N THR A 76 -7.27 -6.54 7.08
CA THR A 76 -8.10 -6.03 8.17
C THR A 76 -7.64 -4.66 8.59
N ALA A 77 -8.57 -3.72 8.74
CA ALA A 77 -8.31 -2.36 9.21
C ALA A 77 -8.54 -2.24 10.72
N ASN A 78 -7.66 -1.54 11.42
CA ASN A 78 -7.77 -1.19 12.83
C ASN A 78 -7.21 0.22 13.08
N LEU A 79 -7.54 0.81 14.22
CA LEU A 79 -6.91 2.05 14.69
C LEU A 79 -5.65 1.72 15.50
N GLU A 80 -4.55 2.41 15.21
CA GLU A 80 -3.30 2.25 15.96
C GLU A 80 -2.56 3.59 16.05
N LYS A 81 -1.98 3.90 17.21
CA LYS A 81 -1.01 4.99 17.33
C LYS A 81 0.33 4.52 16.79
N VAL A 82 0.91 5.26 15.86
CA VAL A 82 2.18 4.93 15.22
C VAL A 82 3.16 6.08 15.39
N LYS A 83 4.38 5.74 15.79
CA LYS A 83 5.52 6.64 15.84
C LYS A 83 6.42 6.38 14.64
N VAL A 84 6.77 7.45 13.92
CA VAL A 84 7.71 7.47 12.79
C VAL A 84 8.62 8.69 12.94
N PRO A 85 9.72 8.81 12.18
CA PRO A 85 10.62 9.97 12.32
C PRO A 85 9.92 11.32 12.07
N ALA A 86 8.90 11.38 11.21
CA ALA A 86 8.09 12.59 10.99
C ALA A 86 7.17 12.98 12.18
N GLY A 87 6.97 12.10 13.16
CA GLY A 87 6.16 12.37 14.35
C GLY A 87 5.30 11.20 14.84
N ASP A 88 4.41 11.50 15.77
CA ASP A 88 3.41 10.57 16.31
C ASP A 88 2.04 10.81 15.66
N TYR A 89 1.40 9.74 15.19
CA TYR A 89 0.12 9.81 14.50
C TYR A 89 -0.89 8.79 15.02
N SER A 90 -2.18 9.15 14.94
CA SER A 90 -3.28 8.17 14.96
C SER A 90 -3.52 7.68 13.54
N ALA A 91 -3.24 6.41 13.27
CA ALA A 91 -3.30 5.83 11.93
C ALA A 91 -4.35 4.71 11.83
N ILE A 92 -4.83 4.50 10.61
CA ILE A 92 -5.51 3.27 10.22
C ILE A 92 -4.44 2.27 9.82
N LYS A 93 -4.27 1.26 10.67
CA LYS A 93 -3.43 0.09 10.39
C LYS A 93 -4.23 -0.90 9.56
N VAL A 94 -3.73 -1.22 8.38
CA VAL A 94 -4.26 -2.30 7.54
C VAL A 94 -3.26 -3.44 7.56
N SER A 95 -3.65 -4.60 8.10
CA SER A 95 -2.77 -5.77 8.23
C SER A 95 -3.28 -6.97 7.43
N GLY A 96 -2.36 -7.63 6.72
CA GLY A 96 -2.52 -8.95 6.14
C GLY A 96 -1.38 -9.87 6.61
N PRO A 97 -1.56 -10.62 7.70
CA PRO A 97 -0.49 -11.48 8.24
C PRO A 97 -0.25 -12.75 7.40
N ASP A 98 -1.29 -13.25 6.73
CA ASP A 98 -1.29 -14.55 6.03
C ASP A 98 -1.54 -14.40 4.52
N MET A 99 -0.88 -13.43 3.91
CA MET A 99 -1.01 -13.21 2.47
C MET A 99 -0.25 -14.28 1.68
N ASP A 100 -0.63 -14.47 0.43
CA ASP A 100 -0.14 -15.51 -0.46
C ASP A 100 0.24 -14.91 -1.82
N LEU A 101 1.48 -15.19 -2.25
CA LEU A 101 2.00 -14.84 -3.58
C LEU A 101 2.40 -16.13 -4.29
N ASN A 102 1.50 -16.66 -5.14
CA ASN A 102 1.70 -17.94 -5.83
C ASN A 102 2.15 -19.09 -4.88
N GLY A 103 1.52 -19.21 -3.72
CA GLY A 103 1.86 -20.22 -2.70
C GLY A 103 2.98 -19.82 -1.75
N THR A 104 3.68 -18.71 -1.99
CA THR A 104 4.67 -18.16 -1.05
C THR A 104 3.95 -17.27 -0.04
N LYS A 105 4.01 -17.63 1.24
CA LYS A 105 3.43 -16.81 2.31
C LYS A 105 4.26 -15.58 2.60
N PHE A 106 3.58 -14.48 2.86
CA PHE A 106 4.19 -13.24 3.31
C PHE A 106 3.21 -12.44 4.18
N SER A 107 3.74 -11.50 4.94
CA SER A 107 2.93 -10.55 5.69
C SER A 107 3.13 -9.14 5.18
N VAL A 108 2.09 -8.33 5.29
CA VAL A 108 2.16 -6.89 5.00
C VAL A 108 1.32 -6.10 5.99
N THR A 109 1.79 -4.92 6.35
CA THR A 109 1.05 -3.96 7.16
C THR A 109 1.31 -2.56 6.65
N TYR A 110 0.23 -1.81 6.47
CA TYR A 110 0.21 -0.41 6.07
C TYR A 110 -0.33 0.44 7.22
N TRP A 111 0.20 1.64 7.42
CA TRP A 111 -0.39 2.64 8.32
C TRP A 111 -0.71 3.90 7.53
N PHE A 112 -1.99 4.23 7.45
CA PHE A 112 -2.50 5.40 6.75
C PHE A 112 -2.96 6.47 7.72
N VAL A 113 -2.62 7.73 7.45
CA VAL A 113 -3.03 8.90 8.22
C VAL A 113 -3.79 9.86 7.32
N SER A 114 -4.94 10.35 7.79
CA SER A 114 -5.74 11.33 7.06
C SER A 114 -4.94 12.61 6.76
N GLY A 115 -5.02 13.11 5.53
CA GLY A 115 -4.26 14.29 5.08
C GLY A 115 -2.78 14.07 4.81
N VAL A 116 -2.22 12.90 5.15
CA VAL A 116 -0.80 12.55 4.93
C VAL A 116 -0.64 11.38 3.96
N GLY A 117 -1.50 10.36 4.07
CA GLY A 117 -1.40 9.12 3.30
C GLY A 117 -0.66 8.02 4.06
N LEU A 118 0.11 7.20 3.34
CA LEU A 118 0.88 6.09 3.92
C LEU A 118 2.07 6.64 4.71
N VAL A 119 2.10 6.39 6.02
CA VAL A 119 3.19 6.87 6.90
C VAL A 119 4.16 5.76 7.32
N LYS A 120 3.73 4.50 7.22
CA LYS A 120 4.56 3.33 7.51
C LYS A 120 4.12 2.14 6.67
N LEU A 121 5.07 1.36 6.20
CA LEU A 121 4.86 0.10 5.50
C LEU A 121 5.83 -0.92 6.06
N GLN A 122 5.32 -2.07 6.47
CA GLN A 122 6.13 -3.22 6.84
C GLN A 122 5.71 -4.41 6.00
N SER A 123 6.66 -5.14 5.44
CA SER A 123 6.41 -6.44 4.83
C SER A 123 7.49 -7.44 5.21
N GLU A 124 7.11 -8.71 5.19
CA GLU A 124 8.04 -9.82 5.40
C GLU A 124 7.73 -10.93 4.42
N LEU A 125 8.72 -11.29 3.60
CA LEU A 125 8.63 -12.34 2.58
C LEU A 125 9.92 -13.16 2.63
N ALA A 126 9.79 -14.49 2.78
CA ALA A 126 10.93 -15.41 2.78
C ALA A 126 12.09 -15.00 3.73
N GLY A 127 11.76 -14.48 4.91
CA GLY A 127 12.73 -14.00 5.92
C GLY A 127 13.34 -12.62 5.63
N LEU A 128 13.06 -12.02 4.48
CA LEU A 128 13.41 -10.63 4.20
C LEU A 128 12.32 -9.71 4.76
N ARG A 129 12.69 -8.91 5.76
CA ARG A 129 11.85 -7.86 6.31
C ARG A 129 12.18 -6.52 5.67
N VAL A 130 11.15 -5.85 5.15
CA VAL A 130 11.23 -4.48 4.63
C VAL A 130 10.41 -3.58 5.54
N LEU A 131 10.97 -2.42 5.89
CA LEU A 131 10.32 -1.39 6.68
C LEU A 131 10.56 -0.02 6.05
N PHE A 132 9.47 0.71 5.80
CA PHE A 132 9.48 2.11 5.44
C PHE A 132 8.77 2.92 6.50
N GLU A 133 9.37 4.06 6.87
CA GLU A 133 8.79 5.01 7.80
C GLU A 133 8.89 6.41 7.19
N LEU A 134 7.82 7.19 7.35
CA LEU A 134 7.78 8.56 6.88
C LEU A 134 8.78 9.40 7.64
N GLU A 135 9.77 9.91 6.91
CA GLU A 135 10.79 10.80 7.46
C GLU A 135 10.33 12.27 7.45
N LYS A 136 9.69 12.70 6.36
CA LYS A 136 9.22 14.08 6.18
C LYS A 136 8.09 14.16 5.16
N VAL A 137 7.19 15.13 5.34
CA VAL A 137 6.19 15.51 4.35
C VAL A 137 6.65 16.80 3.68
N VAL A 138 6.77 16.78 2.36
CA VAL A 138 7.00 18.00 1.57
C VAL A 138 5.78 18.19 0.67
N PRO A 139 4.93 19.21 0.92
CA PRO A 139 3.81 19.50 0.05
C PRO A 139 4.29 19.74 -1.38
N GLY A 140 3.59 19.16 -2.36
CA GLY A 140 3.82 19.50 -3.77
C GLY A 140 3.59 20.99 -3.99
N LYS A 141 4.39 21.61 -4.85
CA LYS A 141 4.10 22.97 -5.33
C LYS A 141 2.79 22.90 -6.12
N SER A 142 1.78 23.62 -5.65
CA SER A 142 0.52 23.89 -6.36
C SER A 142 0.75 24.73 -7.61
#